data_AF-A0A7Y2JCG4-F1
#
_entry.id   AF-A0A7Y2JCG4-F1
#
_cell.length_a   1.000
_cell.length_b   1.000
_cell.length_c   1.000
_cell.angle_alpha   90.00
_cell.angle_beta   90.00
_cell.angle_gamma   90.00
#
_symmetry.space_group_name_H-M   'P 1'
#
loop_
_entity.id
_entity.type
_entity.pdbx_description
1 polymer ?
#
loop_
_entity_poly.entity_id
_entity_poly.type
_entity_poly.pdbx_seq_one_letter_code
_entity_poly.pdbx_strand_id
1 'polypeptide(L)'
;IAVNKVLLNQLLGLEITPVFCALTHDSNGTLLNTNADTIASELALNLASSYKTELYYCFDKLGVMESLDDPDSLISQINPESLEVMKKNKVVSEGMIPKLDNCMHALKHNVDKIFIGNHNLLKPEFETFTTIHKG
;
A
#
# COMPACT_ATOMS: atom_id res chain seq x y z
N ILE A 1 3.09 0.92 -14.11
CA ILE A 1 3.45 -0.45 -14.58
C ILE A 1 2.22 -1.04 -15.29
N ALA A 2 2.38 -1.87 -16.34
CA ALA A 2 1.23 -2.52 -16.97
C ALA A 2 0.85 -3.83 -16.26
N VAL A 3 -0.45 -4.07 -16.08
CA VAL A 3 -0.99 -5.28 -15.42
C VAL A 3 -1.93 -6.02 -16.38
N ASN A 4 -1.77 -7.34 -16.50
CA ASN A 4 -2.69 -8.17 -17.27
C ASN A 4 -4.00 -8.42 -16.48
N LYS A 5 -4.91 -7.45 -16.56
CA LYS A 5 -6.22 -7.49 -15.88
C LYS A 5 -7.10 -8.66 -16.29
N VAL A 6 -7.00 -9.12 -17.54
CA VAL A 6 -7.82 -10.23 -18.04
C VAL A 6 -7.47 -11.51 -17.29
N LEU A 7 -6.18 -11.86 -17.24
CA LEU A 7 -5.73 -13.05 -16.51
C LEU A 7 -6.04 -12.93 -15.02
N LEU A 8 -5.77 -11.77 -14.42
CA LEU A 8 -6.02 -11.55 -13.00
C LEU A 8 -7.51 -11.76 -12.65
N ASN A 9 -8.43 -11.18 -13.43
CA ASN A 9 -9.86 -11.34 -13.22
C ASN A 9 -10.33 -12.79 -13.43
N GLN A 10 -9.74 -13.53 -14.38
CA GLN A 10 -10.05 -14.94 -14.58
C GLN A 10 -9.63 -15.79 -13.38
N LEU A 11 -8.44 -15.56 -12.84
CA LEU A 11 -7.97 -16.29 -11.65
C LEU A 11 -8.86 -15.99 -10.44
N LEU A 12 -9.18 -14.72 -10.20
CA LEU A 12 -10.06 -14.33 -9.10
C LEU A 12 -11.48 -14.90 -9.26
N GLY A 13 -12.01 -14.93 -10.49
CA GLY A 13 -13.32 -15.52 -10.79
C GLY A 13 -13.38 -17.04 -10.60
N LEU A 14 -12.22 -17.71 -10.54
CA LEU A 14 -12.08 -19.12 -10.19
C LEU A 14 -11.79 -19.34 -8.70
N GLU A 15 -11.92 -18.31 -7.87
CA GLU A 15 -11.60 -18.33 -6.43
C GLU A 15 -10.13 -18.69 -6.13
N ILE A 16 -9.23 -18.49 -7.09
CA ILE A 16 -7.79 -18.69 -6.90
C ILE A 16 -7.19 -17.44 -6.27
N THR A 17 -6.40 -17.61 -5.22
CA THR A 17 -5.59 -16.53 -4.62
C THR A 17 -4.23 -16.44 -5.32
N PRO A 18 -3.98 -15.41 -6.14
CA PRO A 18 -2.73 -15.30 -6.86
C PRO A 18 -1.63 -14.76 -5.93
N VAL A 19 -0.43 -15.35 -6.01
CA VAL A 19 0.75 -14.92 -5.26
C VAL A 19 1.79 -14.39 -6.24
N PHE A 20 2.23 -13.14 -6.05
CA PHE A 20 3.15 -12.46 -6.95
C PHE A 20 4.54 -12.30 -6.32
N CYS A 21 5.58 -12.46 -7.13
CA CYS A 21 6.94 -12.08 -6.76
C CYS A 21 7.24 -10.65 -7.23
N ALA A 22 8.27 -10.03 -6.63
CA ALA A 22 8.65 -8.65 -6.89
C ALA A 22 9.46 -8.47 -8.20
N LEU A 23 8.97 -9.06 -9.30
CA LEU A 23 9.62 -9.07 -10.61
C LEU A 23 8.68 -8.57 -11.69
N THR A 24 9.24 -7.83 -12.64
CA THR A 24 8.54 -7.39 -13.85
C THR A 24 9.38 -7.68 -15.08
N HIS A 25 8.88 -7.38 -16.27
CA HIS A 25 9.66 -7.47 -17.50
C HIS A 25 9.46 -6.24 -18.41
N ASP A 26 10.43 -5.97 -19.27
CA ASP A 26 10.46 -4.82 -20.19
C ASP A 26 9.71 -5.05 -21.53
N SER A 27 8.90 -6.11 -21.62
CA SER A 27 8.29 -6.64 -22.86
C SER A 27 9.24 -7.25 -23.90
N ASN A 28 10.56 -7.11 -23.75
CA ASN A 28 11.56 -7.78 -24.60
C ASN A 28 12.10 -9.08 -23.98
N GLY A 29 11.57 -9.48 -22.82
CA GLY A 29 11.96 -10.68 -22.09
C GLY A 29 13.02 -10.43 -21.01
N THR A 30 13.46 -9.18 -20.82
CA THR A 30 14.39 -8.84 -19.74
C THR A 30 13.63 -8.76 -18.42
N LEU A 31 14.06 -9.51 -17.42
CA LEU A 31 13.54 -9.41 -16.06
C LEU A 31 14.09 -8.19 -15.35
N LEU A 32 13.23 -7.50 -14.62
CA LEU A 32 13.55 -6.31 -13.83
C LEU A 32 13.21 -6.58 -12.36
N ASN A 33 14.11 -6.16 -11.47
CA ASN A 33 13.84 -6.13 -10.04
C ASN A 33 13.01 -4.88 -9.73
N THR A 34 11.79 -5.08 -9.23
CA THR A 34 10.84 -4.01 -8.98
C THR A 34 10.45 -4.02 -7.52
N ASN A 35 10.27 -2.84 -6.93
CA ASN A 35 9.85 -2.74 -5.53
C ASN A 35 8.47 -3.42 -5.33
N ALA A 36 8.37 -4.26 -4.29
CA ALA A 36 7.15 -5.00 -3.98
C ALA A 36 5.96 -4.07 -3.67
N ASP A 37 6.20 -2.92 -3.04
CA ASP A 37 5.16 -1.92 -2.77
C ASP A 37 4.60 -1.34 -4.08
N THR A 38 5.48 -1.09 -5.04
CA THR A 38 5.07 -0.63 -6.37
C THR A 38 4.19 -1.69 -7.05
N ILE A 39 4.56 -2.97 -7.01
CA ILE A 39 3.73 -4.04 -7.57
C ILE A 39 2.37 -4.14 -6.86
N ALA A 40 2.36 -4.12 -5.52
CA ALA A 40 1.12 -4.20 -4.75
C ALA A 40 0.19 -3.02 -5.04
N SER A 41 0.72 -1.80 -5.07
CA SER A 41 -0.05 -0.60 -5.42
C SER A 41 -0.59 -0.66 -6.86
N GLU A 42 0.20 -1.09 -7.84
CA GLU A 42 -0.22 -1.19 -9.24
C GLU A 42 -1.29 -2.27 -9.47
N LEU A 43 -1.20 -3.39 -8.75
CA LEU A 43 -2.27 -4.40 -8.74
C LEU A 43 -3.56 -3.82 -8.14
N ALA A 44 -3.47 -3.19 -6.98
CA ALA A 44 -4.62 -2.61 -6.29
C ALA A 44 -5.30 -1.52 -7.16
N LEU A 45 -4.51 -0.63 -7.76
CA LEU A 45 -4.93 0.38 -8.72
C LEU A 45 -5.75 -0.20 -9.88
N ASN A 46 -5.26 -1.29 -10.47
CA ASN A 46 -5.92 -1.91 -11.61
C ASN A 46 -7.20 -2.65 -11.20
N LEU A 47 -7.21 -3.29 -10.03
CA LEU A 47 -8.38 -3.99 -9.47
C LEU A 47 -9.47 -3.03 -8.98
N ALA A 48 -9.09 -1.86 -8.46
CA ALA A 48 -10.02 -0.83 -7.96
C ALA A 48 -11.03 -0.35 -9.01
N SER A 49 -10.73 -0.53 -10.30
CA SER A 49 -11.67 -0.23 -11.39
C SER A 49 -12.87 -1.18 -11.48
N SER A 50 -12.75 -2.40 -10.93
CA SER A 50 -13.73 -3.48 -11.04
C SER A 50 -14.20 -4.02 -9.69
N TYR A 51 -13.42 -3.84 -8.63
CA TYR A 51 -13.69 -4.35 -7.30
C TYR A 51 -13.48 -3.28 -6.24
N LYS A 52 -14.25 -3.36 -5.15
CA LYS A 52 -13.90 -2.65 -3.92
C LYS A 52 -12.56 -3.20 -3.44
N THR A 53 -11.51 -2.39 -3.48
CA THR A 53 -10.14 -2.83 -3.29
C THR A 53 -9.52 -2.09 -2.12
N GLU A 54 -9.00 -2.85 -1.15
CA GLU A 54 -8.22 -2.36 -0.03
C GLU A 54 -6.78 -2.88 -0.16
N LEU A 55 -5.82 -2.09 0.30
CA LEU A 55 -4.40 -2.43 0.22
C LEU A 55 -3.80 -2.51 1.62
N TYR A 56 -3.14 -3.62 1.93
CA TYR A 56 -2.55 -3.89 3.24
C TYR A 56 -1.04 -4.00 3.10
N TYR A 57 -0.32 -3.08 3.74
CA TYR A 57 1.13 -3.12 3.86
C TYR A 57 1.54 -3.64 5.22
N CYS A 58 2.18 -4.81 5.22
CA CYS A 58 2.70 -5.47 6.42
C CYS A 58 4.21 -5.21 6.55
N PHE A 59 4.63 -4.51 7.60
CA PHE A 59 6.02 -4.21 7.94
C PHE A 59 6.36 -4.69 9.36
N ASP A 60 7.50 -4.28 9.91
CA ASP A 60 7.91 -4.67 11.27
C ASP A 60 7.30 -3.77 12.37
N LYS A 61 6.84 -2.57 12.01
CA LYS A 61 6.33 -1.56 12.95
C LYS A 61 4.80 -1.58 13.01
N LEU A 62 4.24 -1.03 14.09
CA LEU A 62 2.79 -0.93 14.28
C LEU A 62 2.10 -0.09 13.21
N GLY A 63 2.81 0.85 12.59
CA GLY A 63 2.34 1.67 11.49
C GLY A 63 3.35 2.76 11.16
N VAL A 64 2.86 3.92 10.75
CA VAL A 64 3.66 5.13 10.58
C VAL A 64 3.81 5.80 11.95
N MET A 65 5.05 5.93 12.41
CA MET A 65 5.39 6.54 13.70
C MET A 65 5.89 7.97 13.47
N GLU A 66 5.48 8.93 14.30
CA GLU A 66 6.07 10.27 14.36
C GLU A 66 7.49 10.22 14.95
N SER A 67 7.74 9.33 15.92
CA SER A 67 9.07 9.09 16.48
C SER A 67 9.33 7.59 16.62
N LEU A 68 10.45 7.11 16.07
CA LEU A 68 10.80 5.69 16.17
C LEU A 68 11.16 5.25 17.59
N ASP A 69 11.50 6.19 18.46
CA ASP A 69 11.88 5.95 19.86
C ASP A 69 10.69 6.01 20.82
N ASP A 70 9.52 6.45 20.33
CA ASP A 70 8.29 6.56 21.11
C ASP A 70 7.22 5.58 20.58
N PRO A 71 6.93 4.48 21.30
CA PRO A 71 5.90 3.52 20.94
C PRO A 71 4.48 4.12 20.84
N ASP A 72 4.21 5.23 21.53
CA ASP A 72 2.90 5.88 21.55
C ASP A 72 2.73 6.91 20.42
N SER A 73 3.79 7.15 19.63
CA SER A 73 3.79 8.10 18.52
C SER A 73 3.17 7.57 17.22
N LEU A 74 2.32 6.54 17.31
CA LEU A 74 1.63 5.98 16.15
C LEU A 74 0.66 7.01 15.55
N ILE A 75 0.81 7.26 14.26
CA ILE A 75 -0.11 8.08 13.48
C ILE A 75 -1.21 7.17 12.95
N SER A 76 -2.35 7.13 13.64
CA SER A 76 -3.44 6.19 13.33
C SER A 76 -4.18 6.50 12.03
N GLN A 77 -4.24 7.77 11.62
CA GLN A 77 -4.94 8.22 10.42
C GLN A 77 -4.08 9.18 9.60
N ILE A 78 -4.01 8.96 8.29
CA ILE A 78 -3.32 9.84 7.35
C ILE A 78 -4.26 10.13 6.17
N ASN A 79 -4.37 11.39 5.81
CA ASN A 79 -5.04 11.83 4.60
C ASN A 79 -4.06 12.72 3.77
N PRO A 80 -4.43 13.15 2.56
CA PRO A 80 -3.53 13.96 1.74
C PRO A 80 -3.07 15.25 2.42
N GLU A 81 -3.94 15.90 3.19
CA GLU A 81 -3.65 17.16 3.88
C GLU A 81 -2.66 16.95 5.03
N SER A 82 -2.89 15.93 5.87
CA SER A 82 -2.02 15.59 7.00
C SER A 82 -0.64 15.15 6.51
N LEU A 83 -0.58 14.40 5.40
CA LEU A 83 0.70 13.99 4.80
C LEU A 83 1.55 15.19 4.37
N GLU A 84 0.97 16.18 3.71
CA GLU A 84 1.72 17.37 3.29
C GLU A 84 2.24 18.18 4.48
N VAL A 85 1.45 18.28 5.55
CA VAL A 85 1.90 18.89 6.82
C VAL A 85 3.06 18.08 7.42
N MET A 86 2.94 16.77 7.48
CA MET A 86 3.97 15.88 8.04
C MET A 86 5.28 15.94 7.24
N LYS A 87 5.22 16.02 5.90
CA LYS A 87 6.38 16.23 5.03
C LYS A 87 7.06 17.58 5.32
N LYS A 88 6.27 18.66 5.38
CA LYS A 88 6.79 20.01 5.66
C LYS A 88 7.48 20.08 7.02
N ASN A 89 6.91 19.42 8.02
CA ASN A 89 7.43 19.40 9.38
C ASN A 89 8.54 18.35 9.59
N LYS A 90 8.91 17.57 8.56
CA LYS A 90 9.89 16.48 8.62
C LYS A 90 9.58 15.42 9.69
N VAL A 91 8.29 15.18 9.92
CA VAL A 91 7.80 14.16 10.87
C VAL A 91 8.00 12.75 10.31
N VAL A 92 7.88 12.59 9.00
CA VAL A 92 8.08 11.29 8.33
C VAL A 92 9.51 11.16 7.85
N SER A 93 10.11 9.99 8.06
CA SER A 93 11.43 9.65 7.52
C SER A 93 11.45 9.67 5.98
N GLU A 94 12.57 10.09 5.40
CA GLU A 94 12.73 10.17 3.93
C GLU A 94 12.46 8.83 3.23
N GLY A 95 12.80 7.70 3.86
CA GLY A 95 12.54 6.37 3.31
C GLY A 95 11.06 5.98 3.26
N MET A 96 10.21 6.61 4.07
CA MET A 96 8.77 6.33 4.12
C MET A 96 7.96 7.26 3.19
N ILE A 97 8.49 8.42 2.82
CA ILE A 97 7.84 9.37 1.91
C ILE A 97 7.42 8.70 0.58
N PRO A 98 8.30 7.96 -0.15
CA PRO A 98 7.92 7.31 -1.41
C PRO A 98 6.77 6.29 -1.23
N LYS A 99 6.71 5.60 -0.09
CA LYS A 99 5.63 4.65 0.21
C LYS A 99 4.31 5.37 0.40
N LEU A 100 4.30 6.47 1.17
CA LEU A 100 3.11 7.28 1.40
C LEU A 100 2.63 7.96 0.11
N ASP A 101 3.55 8.41 -0.75
CA ASP A 101 3.21 8.94 -2.07
C ASP A 101 2.55 7.88 -2.97
N ASN A 102 3.07 6.65 -2.98
CA ASN A 102 2.42 5.53 -3.66
C ASN A 102 1.02 5.25 -3.11
N CYS A 103 0.83 5.36 -1.79
CA CYS A 103 -0.48 5.21 -1.15
C CYS A 103 -1.46 6.31 -1.60
N MET A 104 -1.03 7.57 -1.64
CA MET A 104 -1.86 8.68 -2.12
C MET A 104 -2.22 8.53 -3.59
N HIS A 105 -1.27 8.07 -4.41
CA HIS A 105 -1.52 7.75 -5.81
C HIS A 105 -2.55 6.62 -5.95
N ALA A 106 -2.43 5.56 -5.14
CA ALA A 106 -3.38 4.44 -5.09
C ALA A 106 -4.80 4.90 -4.73
N LEU A 107 -4.95 5.68 -3.66
CA LEU A 107 -6.23 6.25 -3.25
C LEU A 107 -6.85 7.08 -4.37
N LYS A 108 -6.09 8.00 -4.99
CA LYS A 108 -6.59 8.84 -6.09
C LYS A 108 -7.25 8.06 -7.23
N HIS A 109 -6.87 6.80 -7.42
CA HIS A 109 -7.40 5.89 -8.44
C HIS A 109 -8.34 4.82 -7.89
N ASN A 110 -9.11 5.17 -6.86
CA ASN A 110 -10.24 4.38 -6.33
C ASN A 110 -9.91 3.15 -5.50
N VAL A 111 -8.66 2.98 -5.06
CA VAL A 111 -8.41 2.14 -3.88
C VAL A 111 -9.18 2.75 -2.70
N ASP A 112 -9.95 1.92 -1.99
CA ASP A 112 -10.92 2.36 -0.97
C ASP A 112 -10.20 2.84 0.29
N LYS A 113 -9.35 1.97 0.84
CA LYS A 113 -8.53 2.22 2.01
C LYS A 113 -7.18 1.54 1.88
N ILE A 114 -6.20 2.11 2.57
CA ILE A 114 -4.88 1.52 2.69
C ILE A 114 -4.53 1.41 4.16
N PHE A 115 -3.98 0.28 4.55
CA PHE A 115 -3.60 -0.01 5.93
C PHE A 115 -2.10 -0.28 6.00
N ILE A 116 -1.43 0.30 6.99
CA ILE A 116 -0.01 0.09 7.26
C ILE A 116 0.14 -0.37 8.70
N GLY A 117 0.73 -1.54 8.90
CA GLY A 117 1.04 -2.05 10.23
C GLY A 117 1.90 -3.31 10.16
N ASN A 118 1.99 -4.02 11.28
CA ASN A 118 2.72 -5.30 11.31
C ASN A 118 1.83 -6.48 10.93
N HIS A 119 2.38 -7.69 11.01
CA HIS A 119 1.65 -8.92 10.67
C HIS A 119 0.33 -9.11 11.44
N ASN A 120 0.12 -8.44 12.59
CA ASN A 120 -1.15 -8.50 13.30
C ASN A 120 -2.27 -7.75 12.57
N LEU A 121 -1.96 -6.90 11.60
CA LEU A 121 -2.94 -6.21 10.75
C LEU A 121 -3.93 -7.17 10.06
N LEU A 122 -3.52 -8.42 9.84
CA LEU A 122 -4.35 -9.46 9.22
C LEU A 122 -5.30 -10.14 10.22
N LYS A 123 -5.21 -9.80 11.52
CA LYS A 123 -6.08 -10.34 12.57
C LYS A 123 -7.27 -9.42 12.79
N PRO A 124 -8.52 -9.93 12.79
CA PRO A 124 -9.72 -9.11 12.93
C PRO A 124 -9.78 -8.25 14.19
N GLU A 125 -9.18 -8.72 15.30
CA GLU A 125 -9.20 -8.06 16.61
C GLU A 125 -8.10 -7.00 16.80
N PHE A 126 -7.18 -6.86 15.85
CA PHE A 126 -6.06 -5.94 15.99
C PHE A 126 -6.42 -4.56 15.47
N GLU A 127 -6.40 -3.54 16.34
CA GLU A 127 -6.85 -2.18 16.01
C GLU A 127 -5.72 -1.14 15.98
N THR A 128 -4.47 -1.55 16.20
CA THR A 128 -3.32 -0.65 16.34
C THR A 128 -2.51 -0.59 15.04
N PHE A 129 -2.97 0.24 14.09
CA PHE A 129 -2.31 0.43 12.80
C PHE A 129 -2.60 1.82 12.21
N THR A 130 -1.87 2.19 11.15
CA THR A 130 -2.14 3.41 10.39
C THR A 130 -3.13 3.13 9.27
N THR A 131 -4.21 3.91 9.18
CA THR A 131 -5.12 3.93 8.03
C THR A 131 -4.83 5.15 7.17
N ILE A 132 -4.76 4.95 5.86
CA ILE A 132 -4.68 6.03 4.88
C ILE A 132 -5.97 6.09 4.09
N HIS A 133 -6.59 7.27 4.06
CA HIS A 133 -7.89 7.52 3.43
C HIS A 133 -7.89 8.83 2.64
N LYS A 134 -8.91 9.04 1.80
CA LYS A 134 -9.03 10.21 0.91
C LYS A 134 -9.38 11.53 1.63
N GLY A 135 -9.80 11.46 2.89
CA GLY A 135 -10.58 12.50 3.55
C GLY A 135 -11.93 11.94 3.94
#